data_AF-A0A1I6GFF9-F1
#
_entry.id   AF-A0A1I6GFF9-F1
#
_cell.length_a   1.000
_cell.length_b   1.000
_cell.length_c   1.000
_cell.angle_alpha   90.00
_cell.angle_beta   90.00
_cell.angle_gamma   90.00
#
_symmetry.space_group_name_H-M   'P 1'
#
loop_
_entity.id
_entity.type
_entity.pdbx_description
1 polymer ?
#
loop_
_entity_poly.entity_id
_entity_poly.type
_entity_poly.pdbx_seq_one_letter_code
_entity_poly.pdbx_strand_id
1 'polypeptide(L)' 'MKNDWIIDVLMDLKKFSAKNNFNYLAEHLDDTIMVASTELASPAPVRRRVVGEREQAGGHAGGAFTGENA' A
#
# COMPACT_ATOMS: atom_id res chain seq x y z
N MET A 1 14.52 0.59 5.37
CA MET A 1 15.46 -0.56 5.38
C MET A 1 14.94 -1.81 4.68
N LYS A 2 13.66 -2.23 4.80
CA LYS A 2 13.25 -3.53 4.21
C LYS A 2 13.47 -3.64 2.70
N ASN A 3 13.29 -2.55 1.96
CA ASN A 3 13.33 -2.55 0.51
C ASN A 3 14.30 -1.53 -0.09
N ASP A 4 14.95 -0.69 0.72
CA ASP A 4 15.81 0.40 0.26
C ASP A 4 17.02 -0.11 -0.56
N TRP A 5 17.44 -1.36 -0.32
CA TRP A 5 18.50 -2.07 -1.06
C TRP A 5 18.24 -2.14 -2.57
N ILE A 6 16.97 -2.08 -3.01
CA ILE A 6 16.64 -2.16 -4.43
C ILE A 6 17.11 -0.93 -5.20
N ILE A 7 17.18 0.23 -4.53
CA ILE A 7 17.64 1.47 -5.17
C ILE A 7 19.12 1.35 -5.54
N ASP A 8 19.93 0.77 -4.66
CA ASP A 8 21.34 0.51 -4.93
C ASP A 8 21.53 -0.43 -6.12
N VAL A 9 20.74 -1.52 -6.18
CA VAL A 9 20.78 -2.46 -7.31
C VAL A 9 20.36 -1.81 -8.63
N LEU A 10 19.29 -1.02 -8.63
CA LEU A 10 18.82 -0.31 -9.82
C LEU A 10 19.86 0.72 -10.30
N MET A 11 20.53 1.42 -9.38
CA MET A 11 21.63 2.32 -9.72
C MET A 11 22.80 1.58 -10.37
N ASP A 12 23.15 0.40 -9.87
CA ASP A 12 24.24 -0.39 -10.45
C ASP A 12 23.87 -0.96 -11.83
N LEU A 13 22.62 -1.39 -12.02
CA LEU A 13 22.11 -1.79 -13.33
C LEU A 13 22.09 -0.63 -14.33
N LYS A 14 21.75 0.59 -13.89
CA LYS A 14 21.81 1.79 -14.73
C LYS A 14 23.25 2.08 -15.16
N LYS A 15 24.20 2.04 -14.23
CA LYS A 15 25.64 2.22 -14.53
C LYS A 15 26.14 1.16 -15.49
N PHE A 16 25.76 -0.10 -15.29
CA PHE A 16 26.10 -1.19 -16.20
C PHE A 16 25.54 -0.94 -17.60
N SER A 17 24.28 -0.55 -17.70
CA SER A 17 23.62 -0.26 -18.98
C SER A 17 24.30 0.88 -19.73
N ALA A 18 24.62 1.98 -19.04
CA ALA A 18 25.35 3.11 -19.62
C ALA A 18 26.75 2.72 -20.11
N LYS A 19 27.48 1.91 -19.33
CA LYS A 19 28.82 1.42 -19.72
C LYS A 19 28.82 0.50 -20.95
N ASN A 20 27.69 -0.16 -21.21
CA ASN A 20 27.55 -1.11 -22.32
C ASN A 20 26.72 -0.52 -23.49
N ASN A 21 26.53 0.79 -23.54
CA ASN A 21 25.77 1.51 -24.57
C ASN A 21 24.30 1.08 -24.70
N PHE A 22 23.70 0.52 -23.64
CA PHE A 22 22.27 0.21 -23.57
C PHE A 22 21.47 1.43 -23.13
N ASN A 23 21.51 2.49 -23.96
CA ASN A 23 21.01 3.81 -23.58
C ASN A 23 19.51 3.83 -23.22
N TYR A 24 18.67 3.16 -24.01
CA TYR A 24 17.24 3.04 -23.72
C TYR A 24 16.96 2.33 -22.39
N LEU A 25 17.74 1.30 -22.07
CA LEU A 25 17.61 0.60 -20.78
C LEU A 25 18.05 1.49 -19.62
N ALA A 26 19.14 2.25 -19.80
CA ALA A 26 19.59 3.21 -18.79
C ALA A 26 18.56 4.31 -18.51
N GLU A 27 17.86 4.79 -19.55
CA GLU A 27 16.75 5.74 -19.44
C GLU A 27 15.56 5.13 -18.68
N HIS A 28 15.10 3.94 -19.05
CA HIS A 28 14.00 3.27 -18.33
C HIS A 28 14.35 2.97 -16.87
N LEU A 29 15.61 2.64 -16.59
CA LEU A 29 16.08 2.42 -15.23
C LEU A 29 16.09 3.72 -14.41
N ASP A 30 16.28 4.88 -15.04
CA ASP A 30 16.19 6.18 -14.37
C ASP A 30 14.75 6.46 -13.88
N ASP A 31 13.76 6.28 -14.77
CA ASP A 31 12.35 6.37 -14.42
C ASP A 31 11.95 5.37 -13.33
N THR A 32 12.47 4.14 -13.43
CA THR A 32 12.22 3.09 -12.44
C THR A 32 12.78 3.47 -11.06
N ILE A 33 13.98 4.05 -11.01
CA ILE A 33 14.59 4.55 -9.75
C ILE A 33 13.71 5.66 -9.15
N MET A 34 13.20 6.58 -9.98
CA MET A 34 12.32 7.66 -9.51
C MET A 34 11.02 7.13 -8.87
N VAL A 35 10.35 6.20 -9.56
CA VAL A 35 9.11 5.57 -9.04
C VAL A 35 9.40 4.78 -7.77
N ALA A 36 10.43 3.93 -7.77
CA ALA A 36 10.80 3.14 -6.60
C ALA A 36 11.16 4.01 -5.40
N SER A 37 11.91 5.09 -5.60
CA SER A 37 12.28 6.04 -4.53
C SER A 37 11.04 6.69 -3.92
N THR A 38 10.07 7.05 -4.76
CA THR A 38 8.80 7.66 -4.34
C THR A 38 7.96 6.68 -3.51
N GLU A 39 7.78 5.45 -3.99
CA GLU A 39 6.99 4.42 -3.31
C GLU A 39 7.62 3.99 -1.98
N LEU A 40 8.96 3.92 -1.92
CA LEU A 40 9.68 3.53 -0.71
C LEU A 40 9.74 4.65 0.35
N ALA A 41 9.72 5.91 -0.07
CA ALA A 41 9.62 7.05 0.82
C ALA A 41 8.20 7.28 1.34
N SER A 42 7.19 6.77 0.64
CA SER A 42 5.79 6.93 1.02
C SER A 42 5.46 6.08 2.26
N PRO A 43 4.94 6.67 3.35
CA PRO A 43 4.46 5.89 4.48
C PRO A 43 3.35 4.96 3.98
N ALA A 44 3.41 3.69 4.41
CA ALA A 44 2.47 2.65 3.99
C ALA A 44 1.05 3.22 3.88
N PRO A 45 0.34 3.01 2.76
CA PRO A 45 -0.95 3.62 2.56
C PRO A 45 -1.81 3.30 3.78
N VAL A 46 -2.35 4.35 4.42
CA VAL A 46 -3.40 4.20 5.42
C VAL A 46 -4.40 3.29 4.74
N ARG A 47 -4.50 2.03 5.20
CA ARG A 47 -5.49 1.11 4.68
C ARG A 47 -6.79 1.86 4.82
N ARG A 48 -7.36 2.31 3.70
CA ARG A 48 -8.69 2.89 3.70
C ARG A 48 -9.57 1.77 4.20
N ARG A 49 -9.85 1.80 5.50
CA ARG A 49 -10.83 0.91 6.10
C ARG A 49 -12.09 1.34 5.40
N VAL A 50 -12.52 0.55 4.43
CA VAL A 50 -13.87 0.64 3.89
C VAL A 50 -14.74 0.20 5.07
N VAL A 51 -15.03 1.14 5.96
CA VAL A 51 -16.15 1.07 6.89
C VAL A 51 -17.36 1.30 6.00
N GLY A 52 -17.69 0.26 5.24
CA GLY A 52 -18.97 0.14 4.57
C GLY A 52 -19.87 -0.56 5.56
N GLU A 53 -20.71 0.23 6.21
CA GLU A 53 -21.82 -0.20 7.03
C GLU A 53 -22.60 -1.31 6.33
N ARG A 54 -22.70 -2.46 7.00
CA ARG A 54 -23.86 -3.33 6.84
C ARG A 54 -24.39 -3.63 8.23
N GLU A 55 -25.21 -2.71 8.70
CA GLU A 55 -26.21 -2.99 9.70
C GLU A 55 -27.08 -4.17 9.24
N GLN A 56 -27.69 -4.83 10.24
CA GLN A 56 -28.79 -5.80 10.15
C GLN A 56 -28.40 -7.26 9.93
N ALA A 57 -28.17 -7.95 11.05
CA ALA A 57 -28.79 -9.24 11.29
C ALA A 57 -29.03 -9.46 12.80
N GLY A 58 -30.26 -9.22 13.23
CA GLY A 58 -30.96 -10.04 14.24
C GLY A 58 -30.46 -9.99 15.69
N GLY A 59 -30.73 -8.89 16.39
CA GLY A 59 -30.52 -8.76 17.83
C GLY A 59 -31.73 -8.26 18.60
N HIS A 60 -32.93 -8.84 18.37
CA HIS A 60 -34.11 -8.54 19.18
C HIS A 60 -34.64 -9.82 19.85
N ALA A 61 -33.99 -10.21 20.94
CA ALA A 61 -34.59 -11.03 21.98
C ALA A 61 -34.17 -10.44 23.34
N GLY A 62 -34.84 -9.37 23.73
CA GLY A 62 -34.59 -8.68 24.99
C GLY A 62 -35.70 -7.69 25.27
N GLY A 63 -36.70 -8.11 26.05
CA GLY A 63 -37.83 -7.27 26.42
C GLY A 63 -38.79 -7.98 27.36
N ALA A 64 -38.27 -8.56 28.44
CA ALA A 64 -39.09 -8.88 29.60
C ALA A 64 -39.59 -7.56 30.20
N PHE A 65 -40.90 -7.32 30.15
CA PHE A 65 -41.56 -6.36 31.01
C PHE A 65 -42.74 -7.05 31.70
N THR A 66 -42.45 -7.49 32.92
CA THR A 66 -43.41 -7.54 34.01
C THR A 66 -43.97 -6.13 34.25
N GLY A 67 -45.29 -6.00 34.31
CA GLY A 67 -45.96 -4.74 34.54
C GLY A 67 -47.44 -4.95 34.85
N GLU A 68 -47.69 -5.46 36.05
CA GLU A 68 -48.94 -5.35 36.82
C GLU A 68 -49.52 -3.93 36.75
N ASN A 69 -50.84 -3.78 36.56
CA ASN A 69 -51.66 -2.66 37.07
C ASN A 69 -53.18 -2.86 36.80
N ALA A 70 -53.94 -2.87 37.90
CA ALA A 70 -55.37 -2.58 38.12
C ALA A 70 -56.45 -3.51 37.53
#